data_AF-A0A7V0T9U4-F1
#
_entry.id   AF-A0A7V0T9U4-F1
#
_cell.length_a   1.000
_cell.length_b   1.000
_cell.length_c   1.000
_cell.angle_alpha   90.00
_cell.angle_beta   90.00
_cell.angle_gamma   90.00
#
_symmetry.space_group_name_H-M   'P 1'
#
loop_
_entity.id
_entity.type
_entity.pdbx_description
1 polymer ?
#
loop_
_entity_poly.entity_id
_entity_poly.type
_entity_poly.pdbx_seq_one_letter_code
_entity_poly.pdbx_strand_id
1 'polypeptide(L)'
;MGKYSAGWRCFVICFSLLAASTAINADDSDFITFGIYFHYQPEGISSISQEMPRALARYKNNKGLALAHILGKSNLIYKVDESLSKDGLIFIRSERLGGRLVNLPLYMPLEQYYHIEKSASLRRLWEEKVASDPLPKEGQQKEQSIELIGADIAGQRVSLRVMGNISISGKLANQSQSGQVTNYRESKTTSFVLDQTQSFNIEGRVGDRVSIKVDQDSERDFNFENTLKIFYTGEEDEILQKVDAGNISLALPSTQFITGKANSQGLFGIKALLKIGPVDLTAIASVEEGQNKKMQWGGDDAAPTRIKDYEYLKNRYYFISDDFRREMYPLDNFGRFTIDRQVINFELYKTSNPTDVGAFQATAYINPNDTLNRAYIEEGRFFKRLVRDIDYILNENLGYFKILTFVNTGDVLAISYKDSLLSSGLTSTYGDFPPPGETPGKLKLIRPTSPNPKHPTWPLEFKNVYYLGAQGINSDGFDLQIFYSAGVSPTDRDVASGKSYLQLFGLDNMN
;
A
#
# COMPACT_ATOMS: atom_id res chain seq x y z
N MET A 1 5.87 38.04 -27.18
CA MET A 1 4.93 37.02 -26.65
C MET A 1 5.19 35.59 -27.15
N GLY A 2 5.62 35.34 -28.40
CA GLY A 2 5.70 33.97 -28.96
C GLY A 2 6.70 32.96 -28.36
N LYS A 3 7.64 33.34 -27.48
CA LYS A 3 8.59 32.39 -26.85
C LYS A 3 8.09 31.76 -25.54
N TYR A 4 7.15 32.40 -24.84
CA TYR A 4 6.69 31.96 -23.51
C TYR A 4 5.72 30.76 -23.55
N SER A 5 5.12 30.44 -24.71
CA SER A 5 4.16 29.33 -24.82
C SER A 5 4.82 27.95 -24.96
N ALA A 6 6.05 27.87 -25.47
CA ALA A 6 6.72 26.61 -25.79
C ALA A 6 7.03 25.77 -24.54
N GLY A 7 7.55 26.39 -23.48
CA GLY A 7 7.85 25.73 -22.21
C GLY A 7 6.60 25.17 -21.53
N TRP A 8 5.54 25.98 -21.41
CA TRP A 8 4.27 25.57 -20.81
C TRP A 8 3.60 24.43 -21.60
N ARG A 9 3.61 24.51 -22.93
CA ARG A 9 3.07 23.42 -23.78
C ARG A 9 3.89 22.14 -23.65
N CYS A 10 5.21 22.22 -23.53
CA CYS A 10 6.03 21.03 -23.28
C CYS A 10 5.76 20.41 -21.91
N PHE A 11 5.52 21.22 -20.87
CA PHE A 11 5.12 20.75 -19.55
C PHE A 11 3.79 19.99 -19.61
N VAL A 12 2.75 20.56 -20.23
CA VAL A 12 1.43 19.93 -20.42
C VAL A 12 1.52 18.63 -21.22
N ILE A 13 2.34 18.58 -22.28
CA ILE A 13 2.50 17.37 -23.12
C ILE A 13 3.31 16.28 -22.42
N CYS A 14 4.28 16.62 -21.56
CA CYS A 14 4.95 15.62 -20.72
C CYS A 14 3.98 15.05 -19.67
N PHE A 15 3.12 15.90 -19.08
CA PHE A 15 2.13 15.47 -18.10
C PHE A 15 1.08 14.51 -18.69
N SER A 16 0.59 14.76 -19.91
CA SER A 16 -0.38 13.87 -20.57
C SER A 16 0.24 12.55 -21.05
N LEU A 17 1.51 12.54 -21.47
CA LEU A 17 2.24 11.30 -21.75
C LEU A 17 2.50 10.47 -20.48
N LEU A 18 2.76 11.10 -19.34
CA LEU A 18 2.94 10.39 -18.07
C LEU A 18 1.61 9.84 -17.53
N ALA A 19 0.53 10.64 -17.58
CA ALA A 19 -0.81 10.22 -17.16
C ALA A 19 -1.33 8.99 -17.93
N ALA A 20 -0.96 8.85 -19.22
CA ALA A 20 -1.27 7.67 -20.02
C ALA A 20 -0.49 6.40 -19.58
N SER A 21 0.61 6.54 -18.84
CA SER A 21 1.37 5.41 -18.28
C SER A 21 0.93 5.03 -16.85
N THR A 22 0.45 5.99 -16.05
CA THR A 22 -0.08 5.72 -14.71
C THR A 22 -1.51 5.17 -14.74
N ALA A 23 -2.30 5.48 -15.78
CA ALA A 23 -3.68 5.00 -15.94
C ALA A 23 -3.81 3.48 -16.26
N ILE A 24 -2.72 2.71 -16.19
CA ILE A 24 -2.72 1.25 -16.44
C ILE A 24 -2.82 0.44 -15.13
N ASN A 25 -2.69 1.06 -13.95
CA ASN A 25 -2.69 0.38 -12.64
C ASN A 25 -3.56 1.10 -11.58
N ALA A 26 -4.84 1.35 -11.87
CA ALA A 26 -5.80 1.82 -10.88
C ALA A 26 -7.06 0.94 -10.87
N ASP A 27 -7.24 0.19 -9.77
CA ASP A 27 -8.49 -0.51 -9.47
C ASP A 27 -9.61 0.50 -9.16
N ASP A 28 -10.86 0.09 -9.43
CA ASP A 28 -12.07 0.91 -9.26
C ASP A 28 -12.26 1.43 -7.82
N SER A 29 -12.34 2.76 -7.65
CA SER A 29 -13.46 3.42 -6.95
C SER A 29 -13.36 4.96 -6.98
N ASP A 30 -14.43 5.60 -7.45
CA ASP A 30 -14.82 7.01 -7.31
C ASP A 30 -13.77 8.13 -7.57
N PHE A 31 -13.69 8.57 -8.83
CA PHE A 31 -13.26 9.93 -9.18
C PHE A 31 -14.23 10.64 -10.12
N ILE A 32 -14.48 11.94 -9.86
CA ILE A 32 -15.37 12.78 -10.67
C ILE A 32 -14.66 13.17 -11.97
N THR A 33 -15.10 12.58 -13.09
CA THR A 33 -14.52 12.80 -14.42
C THR A 33 -14.99 14.12 -15.03
N PHE A 34 -14.11 15.14 -15.08
CA PHE A 34 -14.32 16.31 -15.95
C PHE A 34 -13.95 15.99 -17.41
N GLY A 35 -14.83 15.28 -18.10
CA GLY A 35 -14.72 15.05 -19.54
C GLY A 35 -15.19 16.26 -20.36
N ILE A 36 -14.26 17.01 -20.95
CA ILE A 36 -14.61 18.01 -21.98
C ILE A 36 -14.70 17.30 -23.34
N TYR A 37 -15.91 16.93 -23.72
CA TYR A 37 -16.20 16.33 -25.03
C TYR A 37 -16.36 17.41 -26.10
N PHE A 38 -15.47 17.43 -27.10
CA PHE A 38 -15.71 18.13 -28.36
C PHE A 38 -16.06 17.12 -29.45
N HIS A 39 -17.37 16.92 -29.66
CA HIS A 39 -17.85 16.36 -30.92
C HIS A 39 -17.83 17.45 -31.98
N TYR A 40 -16.86 17.39 -32.90
CA TYR A 40 -16.90 18.13 -34.14
C TYR A 40 -16.52 17.22 -35.30
N GLN A 41 -17.54 16.62 -35.93
CA GLN A 41 -17.40 16.07 -37.27
C GLN A 41 -17.75 17.18 -38.27
N PRO A 42 -16.80 17.67 -39.08
CA PRO A 42 -17.14 18.26 -40.36
C PRO A 42 -17.52 17.14 -41.32
N GLU A 43 -18.73 17.21 -41.88
CA GLU A 43 -19.14 16.31 -42.97
C GLU A 43 -18.19 16.47 -44.16
N GLY A 44 -17.73 15.37 -44.76
CA GLY A 44 -17.14 15.38 -46.12
C GLY A 44 -15.68 14.97 -46.31
N ILE A 45 -14.98 14.42 -45.30
CA ILE A 45 -13.67 13.77 -45.54
C ILE A 45 -13.68 12.36 -44.95
N SER A 46 -13.58 11.35 -45.81
CA SER A 46 -13.36 9.96 -45.38
C SER A 46 -11.97 9.80 -44.79
N SER A 47 -11.88 9.14 -43.64
CA SER A 47 -10.59 8.79 -43.05
C SER A 47 -9.90 7.73 -43.89
N ILE A 48 -8.81 8.10 -44.59
CA ILE A 48 -7.74 7.15 -44.92
C ILE A 48 -6.90 6.91 -43.65
N SER A 49 -7.59 6.45 -42.62
CA SER A 49 -7.00 5.64 -41.56
C SER A 49 -6.79 4.25 -42.14
N GLN A 50 -5.69 4.06 -42.86
CA GLN A 50 -5.25 2.72 -43.20
C GLN A 50 -4.71 2.07 -41.92
N GLU A 51 -5.62 1.57 -41.08
CA GLU A 51 -5.29 0.69 -39.97
C GLU A 51 -4.56 -0.52 -40.54
N MET A 52 -3.26 -0.63 -40.29
CA MET A 52 -2.57 -1.91 -40.48
C MET A 52 -2.98 -2.83 -39.31
N PRO A 53 -3.47 -4.05 -39.59
CA PRO A 53 -3.79 -5.00 -38.54
C PRO A 53 -2.56 -5.33 -37.69
N ARG A 54 -2.72 -5.36 -36.37
CA ARG A 54 -1.67 -5.82 -35.45
C ARG A 54 -1.50 -7.33 -35.56
N ALA A 55 -0.37 -7.77 -36.13
CA ALA A 55 0.17 -9.11 -35.92
C ALA A 55 1.70 -9.06 -35.99
N LEU A 56 2.36 -9.98 -35.29
CA LEU A 56 3.82 -10.11 -35.21
C LEU A 56 4.48 -10.21 -36.60
N ALA A 57 5.02 -9.08 -37.08
CA ALA A 57 5.82 -9.05 -38.30
C ALA A 57 6.97 -8.05 -38.18
N ARG A 58 8.21 -8.54 -38.29
CA ARG A 58 9.39 -7.70 -38.54
C ARG A 58 9.33 -7.13 -39.97
N TYR A 59 8.44 -6.16 -40.21
CA TYR A 59 8.35 -5.50 -41.51
C TYR A 59 9.30 -4.31 -41.59
N LYS A 60 10.39 -4.49 -42.32
CA LYS A 60 11.34 -3.42 -42.65
C LYS A 60 10.58 -2.34 -43.44
N ASN A 61 10.53 -1.13 -42.89
CA ASN A 61 9.66 -0.06 -43.37
C ASN A 61 10.13 0.51 -44.72
N ASN A 62 9.76 -0.17 -45.81
CA ASN A 62 10.05 0.26 -47.19
C ASN A 62 9.14 1.43 -47.56
N LYS A 63 9.67 2.65 -47.43
CA LYS A 63 9.09 3.86 -48.03
C LYS A 63 8.80 3.62 -49.53
N GLY A 64 7.54 3.74 -49.95
CA GLY A 64 7.18 3.97 -51.37
C GLY A 64 6.62 2.80 -52.20
N LEU A 65 6.17 1.69 -51.60
CA LEU A 65 5.72 0.51 -52.36
C LEU A 65 4.53 0.74 -53.32
N ALA A 66 3.63 1.69 -53.05
CA ALA A 66 2.46 1.96 -53.91
C ALA A 66 2.79 2.74 -55.20
N LEU A 67 3.88 3.52 -55.23
CA LEU A 67 4.27 4.36 -56.38
C LEU A 67 5.42 3.76 -57.20
N ALA A 68 6.24 2.88 -56.60
CA ALA A 68 7.40 2.29 -57.26
C ALA A 68 7.07 1.46 -58.51
N HIS A 69 5.89 0.82 -58.58
CA HIS A 69 5.55 -0.09 -59.67
C HIS A 69 5.17 0.61 -61.01
N ILE A 70 4.86 1.92 -60.98
CA ILE A 70 4.48 2.70 -62.16
C ILE A 70 5.68 3.46 -62.76
N LEU A 71 6.75 3.65 -61.97
CA LEU A 71 7.89 4.50 -62.34
C LEU A 71 8.88 3.87 -63.36
N GLY A 72 8.77 2.58 -63.66
CA GLY A 72 9.76 1.82 -64.44
C GLY A 72 9.99 2.24 -65.91
N LYS A 73 9.26 3.24 -66.44
CA LYS A 73 9.40 3.74 -67.83
C LYS A 73 9.30 5.26 -67.99
N SER A 74 9.41 6.05 -66.93
CA SER A 74 9.31 7.51 -67.05
C SER A 74 10.24 8.25 -66.08
N ASN A 75 10.92 9.30 -66.57
CA ASN A 75 11.79 10.17 -65.76
C ASN A 75 10.98 11.14 -64.86
N LEU A 76 9.84 10.71 -64.35
CA LEU A 76 8.97 11.52 -63.49
C LEU A 76 9.55 11.56 -62.07
N ILE A 77 10.13 12.69 -61.71
CA ILE A 77 10.64 12.92 -60.36
C ILE A 77 9.46 13.09 -59.39
N TYR A 78 9.40 12.25 -58.36
CA TYR A 78 8.51 12.44 -57.22
C TYR A 78 9.15 13.42 -56.22
N LYS A 79 8.42 14.46 -55.82
CA LYS A 79 8.86 15.49 -54.88
C LYS A 79 7.76 15.77 -53.86
N VAL A 80 8.14 15.92 -52.60
CA VAL A 80 7.27 16.47 -51.55
C VAL A 80 7.73 17.91 -51.29
N ASP A 81 6.78 18.85 -51.33
CA ASP A 81 7.01 20.25 -50.98
C ASP A 81 6.18 20.58 -49.73
N GLU A 82 6.86 21.01 -48.67
CA GLU A 82 6.28 21.36 -47.36
C GLU A 82 6.45 22.85 -47.09
N SER A 83 5.42 23.48 -46.52
CA SER A 83 5.35 24.92 -46.31
C SER A 83 4.36 25.29 -45.21
N LEU A 84 4.41 26.54 -44.76
CA LEU A 84 3.44 27.13 -43.85
C LEU A 84 2.57 28.15 -44.58
N SER A 85 1.34 28.33 -44.10
CA SER A 85 0.51 29.50 -44.43
C SER A 85 1.18 30.80 -44.00
N LYS A 86 0.74 31.94 -44.56
CA LYS A 86 1.36 33.27 -44.30
C LYS A 86 1.29 33.72 -42.83
N ASP A 87 0.33 33.21 -42.08
CA ASP A 87 0.14 33.42 -40.63
C ASP A 87 0.88 32.39 -39.76
N GLY A 88 1.50 31.37 -40.36
CA GLY A 88 2.20 30.30 -39.67
C GLY A 88 1.31 29.27 -38.97
N LEU A 89 -0.01 29.34 -39.11
CA LEU A 89 -0.95 28.49 -38.35
C LEU A 89 -1.28 27.16 -39.02
N ILE A 90 -1.09 27.04 -40.34
CA ILE A 90 -1.45 25.86 -41.13
C ILE A 90 -0.20 25.32 -41.82
N PHE A 91 0.09 24.05 -41.57
CA PHE A 91 1.06 23.26 -42.32
C PHE A 91 0.44 22.77 -43.63
N ILE A 92 1.18 22.92 -44.73
CA ILE A 92 0.76 22.61 -46.09
C ILE A 92 1.78 21.66 -46.71
N ARG A 93 1.39 20.41 -46.95
CA ARG A 93 2.19 19.40 -47.65
C ARG A 93 1.59 19.11 -49.02
N SER A 94 2.40 19.19 -50.07
CA SER A 94 2.00 18.90 -51.44
C SER A 94 2.92 17.87 -52.09
N GLU A 95 2.34 16.90 -52.79
CA GLU A 95 3.07 15.80 -53.43
C GLU A 95 2.98 15.95 -54.95
N ARG A 96 4.13 16.01 -55.61
CA ARG A 96 4.24 16.24 -57.06
C ARG A 96 4.98 15.09 -57.73
N LEU A 97 4.51 14.66 -58.90
CA LEU A 97 5.16 13.69 -59.78
C LEU A 97 5.36 14.33 -61.16
N GLY A 98 6.61 14.52 -61.57
CA GLY A 98 6.94 15.23 -62.82
C GLY A 98 6.38 16.65 -62.87
N GLY A 99 6.34 17.34 -61.73
CA GLY A 99 5.80 18.69 -61.58
C GLY A 99 4.28 18.80 -61.44
N ARG A 100 3.50 17.74 -61.71
CA ARG A 100 2.04 17.71 -61.50
C ARG A 100 1.71 17.21 -60.10
N LEU A 101 0.69 17.79 -59.46
CA LEU A 101 0.17 17.29 -58.17
C LEU A 101 -0.37 15.86 -58.34
N VAL A 102 0.01 14.98 -57.42
CA VAL A 102 -0.46 13.57 -57.36
C VAL A 102 -1.72 13.44 -56.52
N ASN A 103 -1.78 14.22 -55.44
CA ASN A 103 -2.87 14.29 -54.47
C ASN A 103 -3.25 15.75 -54.23
N LEU A 104 -4.44 15.98 -53.67
CA LEU A 104 -4.78 17.29 -53.10
C LEU A 104 -3.76 17.64 -51.98
N PRO A 105 -3.26 18.88 -51.90
CA PRO A 105 -2.40 19.29 -50.80
C PRO A 105 -3.07 19.07 -49.45
N LEU A 106 -2.34 18.49 -48.51
CA LEU A 106 -2.79 18.32 -47.14
C LEU A 106 -2.62 19.65 -46.41
N TYR A 107 -3.72 20.19 -45.89
CA TYR A 107 -3.75 21.33 -44.98
C TYR A 107 -4.08 20.83 -43.58
N MET A 108 -3.30 21.21 -42.58
CA MET A 108 -3.57 20.87 -41.19
C MET A 108 -3.09 21.96 -40.23
N PRO A 109 -3.75 22.18 -39.08
CA PRO A 109 -3.23 23.05 -38.04
C PRO A 109 -1.82 22.65 -37.63
N LEU A 110 -0.92 23.63 -37.45
CA LEU A 110 0.48 23.38 -37.12
C LEU A 110 0.65 22.58 -35.82
N GLU A 111 -0.21 22.81 -34.82
CA GLU A 111 -0.26 22.01 -33.59
C GLU A 111 -0.53 20.53 -33.87
N GLN A 112 -1.48 20.23 -34.78
CA GLN A 112 -1.82 18.85 -35.15
C GLN A 112 -0.66 18.19 -35.90
N TYR A 113 0.04 18.92 -36.78
CA TYR A 113 1.26 18.44 -37.44
C TYR A 113 2.34 18.10 -36.40
N TYR A 114 2.61 19.04 -35.48
CA TYR A 114 3.58 18.87 -34.41
C TYR A 114 3.27 17.64 -33.54
N HIS A 115 2.00 17.42 -33.16
CA HIS A 115 1.59 16.24 -32.41
C HIS A 115 1.82 14.93 -33.17
N ILE A 116 1.45 14.87 -34.45
CA ILE A 116 1.64 13.68 -35.28
C ILE A 116 3.13 13.39 -35.47
N GLU A 117 3.92 14.37 -35.89
CA GLU A 117 5.35 14.20 -36.17
C GLU A 117 6.14 13.86 -34.90
N LYS A 118 5.81 14.47 -33.76
CA LYS A 118 6.36 14.10 -32.44
C LYS A 118 6.08 12.64 -32.10
N SER A 119 4.84 12.18 -32.29
CA SER A 119 4.45 10.79 -31.98
C SER A 119 5.12 9.77 -32.90
N ALA A 120 5.23 10.07 -34.20
CA ALA A 120 5.90 9.23 -35.19
C ALA A 120 7.40 9.16 -34.94
N SER A 121 8.05 10.30 -34.66
CA SER A 121 9.47 10.39 -34.32
C SER A 121 9.79 9.59 -33.05
N LEU A 122 9.01 9.77 -31.98
CA LEU A 122 9.15 9.01 -30.73
C LEU A 122 9.03 7.50 -30.96
N ARG A 123 7.99 7.05 -31.67
CA ARG A 123 7.83 5.63 -32.02
C ARG A 123 9.03 5.09 -32.80
N ARG A 124 9.49 5.82 -33.83
CA ARG A 124 10.60 5.37 -34.66
C ARG A 124 11.91 5.23 -33.87
N LEU A 125 12.19 6.19 -32.98
CA LEU A 125 13.36 6.15 -32.10
C LEU A 125 13.28 4.99 -31.09
N TRP A 126 12.09 4.72 -30.56
CA TRP A 126 11.85 3.58 -29.67
C TRP A 126 12.04 2.24 -30.40
N GLU A 127 11.44 2.08 -31.58
CA GLU A 127 11.61 0.89 -32.44
C GLU A 127 13.06 0.67 -32.82
N GLU A 128 13.79 1.73 -33.20
CA GLU A 128 15.22 1.69 -33.53
C GLU A 128 16.06 1.28 -32.32
N LYS A 129 15.80 1.86 -31.14
CA LYS A 129 16.53 1.53 -29.90
C LYS A 129 16.27 0.10 -29.44
N VAL A 130 15.00 -0.32 -29.34
CA VAL A 130 14.61 -1.69 -28.93
C VAL A 130 15.09 -2.75 -29.93
N ALA A 131 15.17 -2.43 -31.22
CA ALA A 131 15.75 -3.35 -32.21
C ALA A 131 17.29 -3.41 -32.16
N SER A 132 17.95 -2.39 -31.61
CA SER A 132 19.41 -2.31 -31.49
C SER A 132 19.98 -2.97 -30.23
N ASP A 133 19.20 -3.02 -29.14
CA ASP A 133 19.62 -3.67 -27.91
C ASP A 133 19.51 -5.21 -28.01
N PRO A 134 20.59 -5.97 -27.74
CA PRO A 134 20.55 -7.42 -27.81
C PRO A 134 19.69 -7.98 -26.66
N LEU A 135 18.64 -8.71 -27.01
CA LEU A 135 17.84 -9.49 -26.05
C LEU A 135 18.76 -10.34 -25.17
N PRO A 136 18.53 -10.38 -23.84
CA PRO A 136 19.37 -11.15 -22.93
C PRO A 136 19.32 -12.64 -23.29
N LYS A 137 20.47 -13.30 -23.19
CA LYS A 137 20.51 -14.77 -23.20
C LYS A 137 19.93 -15.29 -21.89
N GLU A 138 19.18 -16.39 -21.94
CA GLU A 138 18.62 -17.03 -20.75
C GLU A 138 19.70 -17.23 -19.66
N GLY A 139 19.35 -16.92 -18.41
CA GLY A 139 20.22 -17.11 -17.24
C GLY A 139 21.09 -15.93 -16.82
N GLN A 140 21.07 -14.78 -17.51
CA GLN A 140 21.74 -13.55 -17.03
C GLN A 140 20.74 -12.48 -16.61
N GLN A 141 20.48 -12.36 -15.30
CA GLN A 141 19.97 -11.12 -14.71
C GLN A 141 21.06 -10.06 -14.82
N LYS A 142 20.88 -9.13 -15.76
CA LYS A 142 21.68 -7.92 -15.88
C LYS A 142 20.72 -6.74 -15.87
N GLU A 143 21.00 -5.73 -15.08
CA GLU A 143 20.23 -4.48 -15.10
C GLU A 143 20.17 -3.95 -16.54
N GLN A 144 18.97 -3.68 -17.03
CA GLN A 144 18.76 -3.19 -18.39
C GLN A 144 18.60 -1.67 -18.34
N SER A 145 19.46 -0.97 -19.09
CA SER A 145 19.43 0.48 -19.20
C SER A 145 19.12 0.91 -20.63
N ILE A 146 17.90 1.38 -20.86
CA ILE A 146 17.50 1.96 -22.16
C ILE A 146 17.87 3.44 -22.12
N GLU A 147 18.91 3.80 -22.86
CA GLU A 147 19.35 5.19 -23.03
C GLU A 147 19.07 5.73 -24.43
N LEU A 148 18.24 6.79 -24.47
CA LEU A 148 18.00 7.65 -25.62
C LEU A 148 18.63 9.01 -25.32
N ILE A 149 19.77 9.33 -25.95
CA ILE A 149 20.50 10.59 -25.70
C ILE A 149 20.43 11.46 -26.96
N GLY A 150 19.95 12.69 -26.81
CA GLY A 150 20.06 13.72 -27.84
C GLY A 150 19.11 13.53 -29.04
N ALA A 151 17.99 12.83 -28.85
CA ALA A 151 16.93 12.80 -29.84
C ALA A 151 16.38 14.20 -30.06
N ASP A 152 16.40 14.70 -31.30
CA ASP A 152 15.65 15.90 -31.66
C ASP A 152 14.19 15.53 -31.88
N ILE A 153 13.32 16.02 -31.00
CA ILE A 153 11.88 15.85 -31.09
C ILE A 153 11.28 17.22 -31.35
N ALA A 154 11.08 17.51 -32.64
CA ALA A 154 10.47 18.73 -33.15
C ALA A 154 11.15 20.04 -32.69
N GLY A 155 12.48 20.08 -32.77
CA GLY A 155 13.31 21.25 -32.49
C GLY A 155 13.80 21.34 -31.04
N GLN A 156 13.57 20.31 -30.23
CA GLN A 156 14.04 20.23 -28.84
C GLN A 156 14.82 18.95 -28.61
N ARG A 157 16.00 19.09 -28.00
CA ARG A 157 16.82 17.94 -27.58
C ARG A 157 16.17 17.26 -26.40
N VAL A 158 15.88 15.98 -26.53
CA VAL A 158 15.36 15.12 -25.47
C VAL A 158 16.40 14.07 -25.12
N SER A 159 16.57 13.83 -23.82
CA SER A 159 17.24 12.64 -23.31
C SER A 159 16.32 11.89 -22.36
N LEU A 160 16.30 10.57 -22.47
CA LEU A 160 15.59 9.66 -21.58
C LEU A 160 16.50 8.49 -21.24
N ARG A 161 16.68 8.25 -19.94
CA ARG A 161 17.37 7.10 -19.39
C ARG A 161 16.36 6.35 -18.54
N VAL A 162 16.11 5.08 -18.87
CA VAL A 162 15.33 4.15 -18.06
C VAL A 162 16.27 3.06 -17.60
N MET A 163 16.35 2.82 -16.29
CA MET A 163 17.19 1.79 -15.67
C MET A 163 16.34 0.93 -14.75
N GLY A 164 16.53 -0.39 -14.76
CA GLY A 164 15.96 -1.27 -13.75
C GLY A 164 15.49 -2.62 -14.29
N ASN A 165 14.58 -3.24 -13.56
CA ASN A 165 13.98 -4.54 -13.87
C ASN A 165 12.45 -4.47 -13.85
N ILE A 166 11.84 -4.92 -14.94
CA ILE A 166 10.41 -5.20 -15.03
C ILE A 166 10.28 -6.70 -15.27
N SER A 167 9.80 -7.42 -14.27
CA SER A 167 9.47 -8.84 -14.35
C SER A 167 7.98 -8.98 -14.55
N ILE A 168 7.57 -9.70 -15.60
CA ILE A 168 6.18 -10.01 -15.88
C ILE A 168 6.10 -11.52 -16.09
N SER A 169 5.37 -12.21 -15.23
CA SER A 169 5.18 -13.66 -15.33
C SER A 169 3.68 -13.99 -15.38
N GLY A 170 3.27 -14.65 -16.47
CA GLY A 170 1.91 -15.12 -16.67
C GLY A 170 1.80 -16.60 -16.33
N LYS A 171 0.85 -16.97 -15.48
CA LYS A 171 0.51 -18.36 -15.14
C LYS A 171 -0.90 -18.66 -15.64
N LEU A 172 -1.03 -19.66 -16.50
CA LEU A 172 -2.32 -20.20 -16.93
C LEU A 172 -2.63 -21.43 -16.09
N ALA A 173 -3.63 -21.35 -15.22
CA ALA A 173 -4.11 -22.49 -14.43
C ALA A 173 -5.43 -23.00 -15.00
N ASN A 174 -5.53 -24.31 -15.23
CA ASN A 174 -6.73 -24.95 -15.76
C ASN A 174 -7.26 -25.93 -14.72
N GLN A 175 -8.36 -25.55 -14.05
CA GLN A 175 -8.92 -26.34 -12.96
C GLN A 175 -10.11 -27.17 -13.47
N SER A 176 -9.91 -28.48 -13.55
CA SER A 176 -10.99 -29.45 -13.79
C SER A 176 -11.49 -30.01 -12.46
N GLN A 177 -12.70 -29.63 -12.04
CA GLN A 177 -13.37 -30.28 -10.92
C GLN A 177 -14.08 -31.55 -11.41
N SER A 178 -13.79 -32.69 -10.78
CA SER A 178 -14.51 -33.95 -10.99
C SER A 178 -15.17 -34.40 -9.69
N GLY A 179 -16.39 -33.94 -9.44
CA GLY A 179 -17.19 -34.25 -8.25
C GLY A 179 -18.69 -34.30 -8.55
N GLN A 180 -19.37 -35.30 -7.99
CA GLN A 180 -20.81 -35.59 -8.16
C GLN A 180 -21.64 -34.78 -7.16
N VAL A 181 -22.81 -34.18 -7.44
CA VAL A 181 -23.66 -33.94 -8.65
C VAL A 181 -24.54 -32.68 -8.34
N THR A 182 -25.30 -31.99 -9.20
CA THR A 182 -25.70 -32.10 -10.63
C THR A 182 -25.74 -30.71 -11.30
N ASN A 183 -25.17 -30.54 -12.50
CA ASN A 183 -25.64 -29.62 -13.56
C ASN A 183 -24.85 -29.90 -14.85
N TYR A 184 -25.51 -29.97 -16.02
CA TYR A 184 -24.91 -30.53 -17.24
C TYR A 184 -24.20 -29.52 -18.15
N ARG A 185 -23.93 -28.32 -17.64
CA ARG A 185 -23.12 -27.26 -18.27
C ARG A 185 -22.34 -26.54 -17.17
N GLU A 186 -21.11 -26.17 -17.53
CA GLU A 186 -20.11 -25.45 -16.72
C GLU A 186 -19.36 -26.29 -15.65
N SER A 187 -18.04 -26.14 -15.50
CA SER A 187 -17.07 -25.45 -16.37
C SER A 187 -15.64 -25.93 -16.10
N LYS A 188 -14.82 -26.00 -17.16
CA LYS A 188 -13.35 -25.97 -17.00
C LYS A 188 -12.97 -24.52 -16.79
N THR A 189 -12.63 -24.14 -15.55
CA THR A 189 -12.19 -22.78 -15.28
C THR A 189 -10.72 -22.65 -15.65
N THR A 190 -10.45 -21.87 -16.69
CA THR A 190 -9.10 -21.42 -17.03
C THR A 190 -8.89 -20.05 -16.41
N SER A 191 -8.04 -19.93 -15.40
CA SER A 191 -7.61 -18.66 -14.84
C SER A 191 -6.26 -18.26 -15.41
N PHE A 192 -6.11 -16.97 -15.68
CA PHE A 192 -4.86 -16.33 -16.03
C PHE A 192 -4.46 -15.43 -14.87
N VAL A 193 -3.30 -15.70 -14.28
CA VAL A 193 -2.71 -14.88 -13.20
C VAL A 193 -1.48 -14.20 -13.78
N LEU A 194 -1.40 -12.88 -13.61
CA LEU A 194 -0.28 -12.06 -14.06
C LEU A 194 0.43 -11.50 -12.83
N ASP A 195 1.56 -12.11 -12.48
CA ASP A 195 2.43 -11.57 -11.42
C ASP A 195 3.43 -10.61 -12.08
N GLN A 196 3.36 -9.32 -11.73
CA GLN A 196 4.23 -8.28 -12.27
C GLN A 196 4.96 -7.57 -11.13
N THR A 197 6.30 -7.61 -11.14
CA THR A 197 7.15 -6.86 -10.22
C THR A 197 8.02 -5.88 -10.99
N GLN A 198 8.12 -4.66 -10.49
CA GLN A 198 8.70 -3.51 -11.18
C GLN A 198 9.58 -2.74 -10.21
N SER A 199 10.86 -2.62 -10.51
CA SER A 199 11.77 -1.69 -9.85
C SER A 199 12.55 -0.95 -10.91
N PHE A 200 12.27 0.35 -11.09
CA PHE A 200 12.89 1.15 -12.14
C PHE A 200 13.07 2.63 -11.77
N ASN A 201 14.14 3.20 -12.32
CA ASN A 201 14.48 4.61 -12.26
C ASN A 201 14.42 5.21 -13.67
N ILE A 202 13.76 6.36 -13.82
CA ILE A 202 13.65 7.12 -15.06
C ILE A 202 14.24 8.51 -14.84
N GLU A 203 15.20 8.90 -15.68
CA GLU A 203 15.68 10.28 -15.79
C GLU A 203 15.42 10.82 -17.20
N GLY A 204 14.56 11.83 -17.29
CA GLY A 204 14.23 12.54 -18.52
C GLY A 204 14.67 14.00 -18.50
N ARG A 205 15.09 14.53 -19.64
CA ARG A 205 15.28 15.97 -19.88
C ARG A 205 14.71 16.38 -21.23
N VAL A 206 14.09 17.55 -21.28
CA VAL A 206 13.54 18.17 -22.50
C VAL A 206 14.06 19.59 -22.57
N GLY A 207 15.01 19.81 -23.48
CA GLY A 207 15.87 20.98 -23.48
C GLY A 207 16.63 21.14 -22.16
N ASP A 208 16.99 22.37 -21.84
CA ASP A 208 17.73 22.71 -20.61
C ASP A 208 16.79 23.02 -19.43
N ARG A 209 15.47 23.15 -19.69
CA ARG A 209 14.50 23.70 -18.73
C ARG A 209 13.65 22.67 -18.02
N VAL A 210 13.26 21.56 -18.67
CA VAL A 210 12.38 20.54 -18.06
C VAL A 210 13.18 19.29 -17.76
N SER A 211 13.13 18.84 -16.52
CA SER A 211 13.68 17.57 -16.05
C SER A 211 12.60 16.73 -15.38
N ILE A 212 12.69 15.41 -15.54
CA ILE A 212 11.79 14.40 -14.97
C ILE A 212 12.67 13.38 -14.26
N LYS A 213 12.32 13.05 -13.02
CA LYS A 213 12.88 11.93 -12.26
C LYS A 213 11.73 11.06 -11.77
N VAL A 214 11.83 9.76 -11.97
CA VAL A 214 10.89 8.77 -11.43
C VAL A 214 11.71 7.67 -10.77
N ASP A 215 11.36 7.29 -9.56
CA ASP A 215 11.90 6.14 -8.81
C ASP A 215 10.69 5.35 -8.32
N GLN A 216 10.46 4.18 -8.92
CA GLN A 216 9.26 3.37 -8.75
C GLN A 216 9.66 1.94 -8.41
N ASP A 217 9.14 1.42 -7.31
CA ASP A 217 9.29 0.04 -6.88
C ASP A 217 7.94 -0.50 -6.37
N SER A 218 7.52 -1.65 -6.90
CA SER A 218 6.27 -2.33 -6.52
C SER A 218 6.39 -3.12 -5.22
N GLU A 219 7.59 -3.36 -4.71
CA GLU A 219 7.85 -4.17 -3.51
C GLU A 219 8.18 -3.33 -2.26
N ARG A 220 8.09 -1.99 -2.33
CA ARG A 220 8.28 -1.10 -1.16
C ARG A 220 7.16 -1.23 -0.14
N ASP A 221 7.54 -1.24 1.14
CA ASP A 221 6.62 -1.29 2.29
C ASP A 221 5.61 -0.12 2.31
N PHE A 222 5.98 1.04 1.73
CA PHE A 222 5.14 2.23 1.72
C PHE A 222 5.12 2.95 0.36
N ASN A 223 3.92 3.21 -0.16
CA ASN A 223 3.73 3.89 -1.45
C ASN A 223 4.35 5.30 -1.52
N PHE A 224 4.45 6.04 -0.41
CA PHE A 224 5.02 7.40 -0.41
C PHE A 224 6.53 7.43 -0.72
N GLU A 225 7.21 6.27 -0.63
CA GLU A 225 8.63 6.14 -0.98
C GLU A 225 8.85 6.10 -2.49
N ASN A 226 7.81 5.81 -3.28
CA ASN A 226 7.87 5.96 -4.74
C ASN A 226 7.85 7.45 -5.07
N THR A 227 8.84 7.91 -5.83
CA THR A 227 8.99 9.35 -6.12
C THR A 227 8.81 9.66 -7.59
N LEU A 228 7.89 10.57 -7.88
CA LEU A 228 7.75 11.25 -9.17
C LEU A 228 8.12 12.72 -8.97
N LYS A 229 9.09 13.22 -9.72
CA LYS A 229 9.49 14.64 -9.66
C LYS A 229 9.72 15.21 -11.04
N ILE A 230 8.78 16.04 -11.47
CA ILE A 230 8.90 16.88 -12.67
C ILE A 230 9.32 18.27 -12.21
N PHE A 231 10.33 18.86 -12.83
CA PHE A 231 10.71 20.24 -12.54
C PHE A 231 11.04 21.05 -13.79
N TYR A 232 10.49 22.27 -13.84
CA TYR A 232 10.83 23.33 -14.78
C TYR A 232 11.73 24.36 -14.10
N THR A 233 12.79 24.79 -14.78
CA THR A 233 13.64 25.91 -14.39
C THR A 233 13.53 27.00 -15.47
N GLY A 234 13.20 28.23 -15.06
CA GLY A 234 13.21 29.41 -15.91
C GLY A 234 14.58 30.08 -15.97
N GLU A 235 14.74 31.04 -16.88
CA GLU A 235 15.95 31.89 -16.91
C GLU A 235 15.88 32.96 -15.80
N GLU A 236 17.02 33.61 -15.51
CA GLU A 236 17.12 34.64 -14.46
C GLU A 236 16.10 35.79 -14.63
N ASP A 237 15.84 36.21 -15.87
CA ASP A 237 14.90 37.29 -16.23
C ASP A 237 13.41 36.84 -16.32
N GLU A 238 13.10 35.54 -16.17
CA GLU A 238 11.72 35.05 -16.27
C GLU A 238 10.96 35.21 -14.94
N ILE A 239 9.72 35.71 -14.99
CA ILE A 239 8.86 35.79 -13.79
C ILE A 239 8.67 34.40 -13.17
N LEU A 240 8.58 33.34 -13.98
CA LEU A 240 8.48 31.97 -13.52
C LEU A 240 9.87 31.35 -13.36
N GLN A 241 10.43 31.46 -12.15
CA GLN A 241 11.76 30.96 -11.82
C GLN A 241 11.80 29.42 -11.76
N LYS A 242 10.76 28.80 -11.17
CA LYS A 242 10.71 27.34 -11.05
C LYS A 242 9.28 26.79 -10.92
N VAL A 243 9.05 25.58 -11.43
CA VAL A 243 7.90 24.75 -11.04
C VAL A 243 8.41 23.38 -10.64
N ASP A 244 8.04 22.89 -9.46
CA ASP A 244 8.18 21.47 -9.06
C ASP A 244 6.78 20.83 -9.06
N ALA A 245 6.64 19.60 -9.57
CA ALA A 245 5.40 18.82 -9.54
C ALA A 245 5.66 17.34 -9.23
N GLY A 246 4.69 16.69 -8.57
CA GLY A 246 4.82 15.36 -7.97
C GLY A 246 5.23 15.46 -6.51
N ASN A 247 6.20 14.66 -6.06
CA ASN A 247 6.75 14.70 -4.70
C ASN A 247 7.53 16.01 -4.50
N ILE A 248 6.91 16.94 -3.77
CA ILE A 248 7.46 18.25 -3.42
C ILE A 248 7.78 18.33 -1.93
N SER A 249 8.65 19.26 -1.58
CA SER A 249 8.93 19.65 -0.21
C SER A 249 8.72 21.16 -0.05
N LEU A 250 8.27 21.55 1.13
CA LEU A 250 8.09 22.93 1.55
C LEU A 250 9.03 23.23 2.71
N ALA A 251 9.83 24.27 2.56
CA ALA A 251 10.56 24.92 3.64
C ALA A 251 10.27 26.41 3.58
N LEU A 252 9.58 26.93 4.60
CA LEU A 252 9.30 28.35 4.77
C LEU A 252 10.30 28.94 5.78
N PRO A 253 10.77 30.18 5.57
CA PRO A 253 11.58 30.87 6.57
C PRO A 253 10.85 30.95 7.91
N SER A 254 11.55 30.61 8.99
CA SER A 254 11.00 30.66 10.35
C SER A 254 10.61 32.08 10.73
N THR A 255 9.32 32.40 10.74
CA THR A 255 8.78 33.66 11.25
C THR A 255 7.87 33.40 12.44
N GLN A 256 7.83 34.35 13.38
CA GLN A 256 7.10 34.22 14.65
C GLN A 256 5.56 34.19 14.50
N PHE A 257 5.05 34.32 13.27
CA PHE A 257 3.63 34.48 12.96
C PHE A 257 3.01 33.32 12.17
N ILE A 258 3.80 32.28 11.83
CA ILE A 258 3.29 31.09 11.12
C ILE A 258 3.03 29.97 12.14
N THR A 259 1.76 29.80 12.52
CA THR A 259 1.28 28.73 13.42
C THR A 259 1.15 27.36 12.72
N GLY A 260 1.41 27.29 11.41
CA GLY A 260 1.44 26.05 10.63
C GLY A 260 2.84 25.39 10.60
N LYS A 261 2.92 24.13 10.17
CA LYS A 261 4.21 23.42 9.98
C LYS A 261 5.08 24.19 8.97
N ALA A 262 6.09 24.93 9.45
CA ALA A 262 6.97 25.73 8.58
C ALA A 262 7.82 24.87 7.61
N ASN A 263 7.99 23.58 7.90
CA ASN A 263 8.63 22.61 7.03
C ASN A 263 7.71 21.39 6.85
N SER A 264 7.51 20.95 5.61
CA SER A 264 6.75 19.74 5.28
C SER A 264 7.44 18.95 4.17
N GLN A 265 7.48 17.63 4.34
CA GLN A 265 8.14 16.64 3.47
C GLN A 265 7.12 15.55 3.12
N GLY A 266 7.22 14.94 1.95
CA GLY A 266 6.25 13.92 1.52
C GLY A 266 4.88 14.50 1.09
N LEU A 267 4.91 15.66 0.44
CA LEU A 267 3.72 16.26 -0.19
C LEU A 267 3.66 15.84 -1.66
N PHE A 268 2.51 15.40 -2.15
CA PHE A 268 2.27 15.21 -3.58
C PHE A 268 1.46 16.39 -4.12
N GLY A 269 1.99 17.13 -5.10
CA GLY A 269 1.33 18.33 -5.60
C GLY A 269 2.17 19.16 -6.56
N ILE A 270 1.86 20.46 -6.62
CA ILE A 270 2.51 21.45 -7.49
C ILE A 270 3.01 22.62 -6.63
N LYS A 271 4.25 23.05 -6.88
CA LYS A 271 4.87 24.24 -6.29
C LYS A 271 5.43 25.12 -7.39
N ALA A 272 5.04 26.39 -7.43
CA ALA A 272 5.59 27.41 -8.32
C ALA A 272 6.37 28.47 -7.53
N LEU A 273 7.56 28.83 -8.02
CA LEU A 273 8.37 29.96 -7.56
C LEU A 273 8.30 31.05 -8.62
N LEU A 274 7.76 32.20 -8.22
CA LEU A 274 7.54 33.38 -9.06
C LEU A 274 8.35 34.55 -8.49
N LYS A 275 9.03 35.31 -9.36
CA LYS A 275 9.79 36.51 -8.98
C LYS A 275 9.27 37.72 -9.75
N ILE A 276 8.67 38.65 -9.04
CA ILE A 276 8.03 39.84 -9.60
C ILE A 276 8.79 41.06 -9.08
N GLY A 277 9.89 41.39 -9.77
CA GLY A 277 10.83 42.42 -9.34
C GLY A 277 11.49 42.05 -8.00
N PRO A 278 11.30 42.83 -6.91
CA PRO A 278 11.82 42.51 -5.58
C PRO A 278 10.93 41.55 -4.78
N VAL A 279 9.79 41.10 -5.32
CA VAL A 279 8.83 40.24 -4.61
C VAL A 279 8.98 38.78 -5.06
N ASP A 280 9.38 37.91 -4.14
CA ASP A 280 9.35 36.46 -4.33
C ASP A 280 8.00 35.90 -3.84
N LEU A 281 7.27 35.23 -4.73
CA LEU A 281 5.99 34.59 -4.47
C LEU A 281 6.12 33.07 -4.65
N THR A 282 5.86 32.32 -3.59
CA THR A 282 5.77 30.85 -3.64
C THR A 282 4.31 30.43 -3.56
N ALA A 283 3.81 29.71 -4.56
CA ALA A 283 2.46 29.16 -4.60
C ALA A 283 2.50 27.63 -4.57
N ILE A 284 1.68 27.00 -3.71
CA ILE A 284 1.68 25.55 -3.49
C ILE A 284 0.24 25.04 -3.40
N ALA A 285 -0.04 23.93 -4.09
CA ALA A 285 -1.25 23.14 -3.94
C ALA A 285 -0.85 21.66 -3.89
N SER A 286 -1.16 20.97 -2.79
CA SER A 286 -0.68 19.60 -2.53
C SER A 286 -1.53 18.84 -1.52
N VAL A 287 -1.50 17.52 -1.63
CA VAL A 287 -2.01 16.56 -0.63
C VAL A 287 -0.82 16.07 0.21
N GLU A 288 -1.04 15.90 1.52
CA GLU A 288 -0.04 15.31 2.43
C GLU A 288 -0.25 13.78 2.46
N GLU A 289 0.66 13.03 1.81
CA GLU A 289 0.60 11.56 1.76
C GLU A 289 1.31 10.91 2.96
N GLY A 290 2.08 11.69 3.73
CA GLY A 290 2.79 11.23 4.91
C GLY A 290 1.95 11.18 6.19
N GLN A 291 1.78 9.98 6.76
CA GLN A 291 1.37 9.86 8.17
C GLN A 291 2.48 10.41 9.08
N ASN A 292 2.18 11.47 9.83
CA ASN A 292 3.12 12.11 10.75
C ASN A 292 3.31 11.27 12.03
N LYS A 293 3.94 10.10 11.93
CA LYS A 293 4.45 9.37 13.10
C LYS A 293 5.72 10.05 13.59
N LYS A 294 5.59 10.91 14.61
CA LYS A 294 6.72 11.31 15.45
C LYS A 294 7.25 10.09 16.22
N MET A 295 8.14 9.34 15.58
CA MET A 295 9.00 8.37 16.28
C MET A 295 10.06 9.15 17.05
N GLN A 296 9.74 9.53 18.29
CA GLN A 296 10.63 10.29 19.16
C GLN A 296 11.39 9.31 20.06
N TRP A 297 12.67 9.10 19.76
CA TRP A 297 13.47 8.00 20.31
C TRP A 297 14.54 8.54 21.27
N GLY A 298 14.39 8.24 22.57
CA GLY A 298 15.43 8.39 23.61
C GLY A 298 15.76 9.81 24.09
N GLY A 299 15.38 10.12 25.34
CA GLY A 299 15.80 11.33 26.05
C GLY A 299 14.78 11.77 27.12
N ASP A 300 15.21 12.57 28.10
CA ASP A 300 14.39 13.12 29.19
C ASP A 300 13.17 13.93 28.70
N ASP A 301 13.21 14.43 27.46
CA ASP A 301 12.12 15.14 26.77
C ASP A 301 11.15 14.21 26.02
N ALA A 302 11.16 12.90 26.28
CA ALA A 302 10.17 11.97 25.74
C ALA A 302 8.77 12.31 26.27
N ALA A 303 7.90 12.83 25.39
CA ALA A 303 6.53 13.19 25.77
C ALA A 303 5.82 11.98 26.41
N PRO A 304 5.27 12.10 27.64
CA PRO A 304 4.77 10.94 28.38
C PRO A 304 3.63 10.27 27.62
N THR A 305 3.75 8.96 27.41
CA THR A 305 2.71 8.17 26.72
C THR A 305 1.50 8.02 27.63
N ARG A 306 0.48 8.84 27.39
CA ARG A 306 -0.77 8.80 28.15
C ARG A 306 -1.68 7.70 27.61
N ILE A 307 -1.91 6.68 28.43
CA ILE A 307 -2.80 5.56 28.15
C ILE A 307 -3.99 5.65 29.10
N LYS A 308 -5.22 5.48 28.59
CA LYS A 308 -6.42 5.48 29.43
C LYS A 308 -6.69 4.08 29.99
N ASP A 309 -7.37 4.03 31.13
CA ASP A 309 -7.79 2.79 31.81
C ASP A 309 -8.55 1.82 30.89
N TYR A 310 -9.39 2.32 29.99
CA TYR A 310 -10.15 1.50 29.05
C TYR A 310 -9.37 1.04 27.79
N GLU A 311 -8.10 1.46 27.64
CA GLU A 311 -7.22 1.18 26.49
C GLU A 311 -6.30 -0.03 26.73
N TYR A 312 -6.69 -0.92 27.65
CA TYR A 312 -6.03 -2.22 27.85
C TYR A 312 -6.09 -3.12 26.59
N LEU A 313 -5.18 -4.08 26.53
CA LEU A 313 -5.03 -5.05 25.44
C LEU A 313 -6.13 -6.11 25.44
N LYS A 314 -7.28 -5.73 24.89
CA LYS A 314 -8.45 -6.58 24.64
C LYS A 314 -8.11 -7.83 23.81
N ASN A 315 -8.82 -8.92 24.11
CA ASN A 315 -8.74 -10.24 23.49
C ASN A 315 -7.34 -10.89 23.44
N ARG A 316 -6.40 -10.46 24.30
CA ARG A 316 -5.00 -10.92 24.23
C ARG A 316 -4.58 -11.83 25.39
N TYR A 317 -4.98 -11.53 26.62
CA TYR A 317 -4.56 -12.27 27.82
C TYR A 317 -5.77 -12.81 28.57
N TYR A 318 -5.73 -14.10 28.91
CA TYR A 318 -6.83 -14.81 29.56
C TYR A 318 -6.33 -15.71 30.70
N PHE A 319 -7.00 -15.65 31.84
CA PHE A 319 -6.93 -16.65 32.90
C PHE A 319 -7.62 -17.94 32.45
N ILE A 320 -7.10 -19.09 32.85
CA ILE A 320 -7.71 -20.40 32.54
C ILE A 320 -8.89 -20.74 33.47
N SER A 321 -8.90 -20.19 34.69
CA SER A 321 -10.00 -20.31 35.65
C SER A 321 -10.00 -19.16 36.66
N ASP A 322 -11.12 -19.03 37.39
CA ASP A 322 -11.23 -18.07 38.50
C ASP A 322 -10.35 -18.41 39.72
N ASP A 323 -9.81 -19.63 39.82
CA ASP A 323 -8.87 -19.99 40.89
C ASP A 323 -7.52 -19.32 40.67
N PHE A 324 -6.90 -19.55 39.51
CA PHE A 324 -5.66 -18.89 39.12
C PHE A 324 -5.78 -17.36 39.10
N ARG A 325 -6.94 -16.82 38.67
CA ARG A 325 -7.22 -15.36 38.74
C ARG A 325 -7.20 -14.81 40.17
N ARG A 326 -7.67 -15.60 41.14
CA ARG A 326 -7.83 -15.22 42.55
C ARG A 326 -6.56 -15.48 43.36
N GLU A 327 -5.71 -16.40 42.91
CA GLU A 327 -4.36 -16.63 43.45
C GLU A 327 -3.35 -15.57 42.98
N MET A 328 -3.53 -15.00 41.78
CA MET A 328 -2.60 -14.01 41.22
C MET A 328 -2.59 -12.66 41.98
N TYR A 329 -3.68 -12.26 42.65
CA TYR A 329 -3.74 -11.00 43.41
C TYR A 329 -4.61 -11.14 44.67
N PRO A 330 -4.22 -10.53 45.81
CA PRO A 330 -3.07 -9.64 45.99
C PRO A 330 -1.71 -10.36 46.03
N LEU A 331 -0.64 -9.60 45.83
CA LEU A 331 0.74 -10.06 46.01
C LEU A 331 1.05 -10.27 47.51
N ASP A 332 2.09 -11.06 47.80
CA ASP A 332 2.59 -11.19 49.17
C ASP A 332 3.34 -9.93 49.66
N ASN A 333 3.73 -9.92 50.94
CA ASN A 333 4.46 -8.80 51.57
C ASN A 333 5.84 -8.50 50.92
N PHE A 334 6.31 -9.30 49.98
CA PHE A 334 7.55 -9.14 49.24
C PHE A 334 7.30 -8.87 47.74
N GLY A 335 6.06 -8.53 47.35
CA GLY A 335 5.68 -8.24 45.96
C GLY A 335 5.63 -9.46 45.05
N ARG A 336 5.53 -10.68 45.60
CA ARG A 336 5.56 -11.94 44.82
C ARG A 336 4.15 -12.49 44.63
N PHE A 337 3.94 -13.19 43.51
CA PHE A 337 2.73 -13.97 43.27
C PHE A 337 2.67 -15.17 44.22
N THR A 338 1.48 -15.45 44.76
CA THR A 338 1.22 -16.70 45.48
C THR A 338 0.87 -17.78 44.47
N ILE A 339 1.46 -18.97 44.60
CA ILE A 339 1.25 -20.11 43.70
C ILE A 339 0.94 -21.33 44.58
N ASP A 340 -0.31 -21.81 44.57
CA ASP A 340 -0.71 -23.07 45.20
C ASP A 340 -1.03 -24.16 44.14
N ARG A 341 -1.27 -23.75 42.89
CA ARG A 341 -1.56 -24.67 41.76
C ARG A 341 -0.63 -24.43 40.59
N GLN A 342 -0.38 -25.50 39.83
CA GLN A 342 0.38 -25.45 38.58
C GLN A 342 -0.37 -26.20 37.47
N VAL A 343 -0.37 -25.65 36.26
CA VAL A 343 -0.90 -26.29 35.06
C VAL A 343 0.11 -27.32 34.55
N ILE A 344 -0.32 -28.57 34.37
CA ILE A 344 0.55 -29.68 33.94
C ILE A 344 0.29 -30.12 32.49
N ASN A 345 -0.95 -29.96 32.01
CA ASN A 345 -1.32 -30.19 30.61
C ASN A 345 -2.28 -29.08 30.18
N PHE A 346 -2.12 -28.56 28.97
CA PHE A 346 -2.95 -27.49 28.45
C PHE A 346 -3.05 -27.55 26.93
N GLU A 347 -4.25 -27.36 26.42
CA GLU A 347 -4.57 -27.29 25.00
C GLU A 347 -5.58 -26.18 24.77
N LEU A 348 -5.25 -25.25 23.87
CA LEU A 348 -6.11 -24.12 23.50
C LEU A 348 -6.78 -24.38 22.15
N TYR A 349 -8.04 -23.96 22.06
CA TYR A 349 -8.92 -24.16 20.93
C TYR A 349 -9.59 -22.83 20.56
N LYS A 350 -9.67 -22.55 19.26
CA LYS A 350 -10.44 -21.43 18.69
C LYS A 350 -11.43 -21.97 17.68
N THR A 351 -12.59 -21.33 17.53
CA THR A 351 -13.52 -21.69 16.44
C THR A 351 -12.87 -21.61 15.07
N SER A 352 -13.26 -22.53 14.18
CA SER A 352 -12.83 -22.60 12.80
C SER A 352 -13.99 -22.99 11.89
N ASN A 353 -13.79 -22.97 10.57
CA ASN A 353 -14.77 -23.51 9.64
C ASN A 353 -14.75 -25.05 9.71
N PRO A 354 -15.89 -25.73 9.43
CA PRO A 354 -15.94 -27.20 9.37
C PRO A 354 -15.02 -27.81 8.30
N THR A 355 -14.65 -27.01 7.29
CA THR A 355 -13.78 -27.40 6.18
C THR A 355 -12.29 -27.23 6.47
N ASP A 356 -11.93 -26.60 7.58
CA ASP A 356 -10.52 -26.30 7.88
C ASP A 356 -9.78 -27.57 8.33
N VAL A 357 -8.57 -27.79 7.83
CA VAL A 357 -7.76 -28.94 8.22
C VAL A 357 -7.47 -28.90 9.72
N GLY A 358 -7.87 -29.97 10.43
CA GLY A 358 -7.78 -30.09 11.88
C GLY A 358 -8.97 -29.49 12.66
N ALA A 359 -10.05 -29.10 11.97
CA ALA A 359 -11.31 -28.74 12.62
C ALA A 359 -12.04 -29.99 13.13
N PHE A 360 -12.64 -29.89 14.32
CA PHE A 360 -13.47 -30.93 14.93
C PHE A 360 -14.65 -30.30 15.67
N GLN A 361 -15.74 -31.05 15.86
CA GLN A 361 -16.92 -30.56 16.57
C GLN A 361 -16.80 -30.83 18.07
N ALA A 362 -17.11 -29.83 18.91
CA ALA A 362 -17.13 -29.97 20.37
C ALA A 362 -18.12 -29.01 21.03
N THR A 363 -18.39 -29.24 22.32
CA THR A 363 -19.17 -28.33 23.16
C THR A 363 -18.28 -27.72 24.25
N ALA A 364 -18.28 -26.39 24.35
CA ALA A 364 -17.54 -25.67 25.39
C ALA A 364 -18.47 -25.27 26.55
N TYR A 365 -18.10 -25.68 27.76
CA TYR A 365 -18.86 -25.51 29.01
C TYR A 365 -18.16 -24.53 29.96
N ILE A 366 -18.90 -23.80 30.79
CA ILE A 366 -18.31 -23.03 31.90
C ILE A 366 -17.53 -23.95 32.85
N ASN A 367 -18.12 -25.10 33.19
CA ASN A 367 -17.48 -26.18 33.94
C ASN A 367 -17.66 -27.52 33.17
N PRO A 368 -16.63 -28.05 32.51
CA PRO A 368 -16.74 -29.30 31.75
C PRO A 368 -16.93 -30.56 32.64
N ASN A 369 -16.82 -30.43 33.96
CA ASN A 369 -17.08 -31.50 34.92
C ASN A 369 -18.54 -31.50 35.42
N ASP A 370 -19.33 -30.48 35.07
CA ASP A 370 -20.79 -30.42 35.28
C ASP A 370 -21.47 -30.21 33.93
N THR A 371 -21.65 -31.30 33.18
CA THR A 371 -22.26 -31.27 31.84
C THR A 371 -23.79 -31.19 31.86
N LEU A 372 -24.42 -31.28 33.04
CA LEU A 372 -25.86 -31.11 33.20
C LEU A 372 -26.24 -29.62 33.21
N ASN A 373 -25.33 -28.75 33.67
CA ASN A 373 -25.50 -27.31 33.58
C ASN A 373 -25.26 -26.79 32.15
N ARG A 374 -26.37 -26.54 31.44
CA ARG A 374 -26.36 -26.04 30.06
C ARG A 374 -26.44 -24.50 29.95
N ALA A 375 -26.31 -23.77 31.05
CA ALA A 375 -26.25 -22.31 31.00
C ALA A 375 -24.90 -21.84 30.43
N TYR A 376 -24.93 -20.86 29.51
CA TYR A 376 -23.73 -20.23 28.95
C TYR A 376 -22.77 -21.20 28.23
N ILE A 377 -23.29 -22.24 27.58
CA ILE A 377 -22.49 -23.17 26.76
C ILE A 377 -22.42 -22.73 25.29
N GLU A 378 -21.37 -23.16 24.60
CA GLU A 378 -21.22 -23.03 23.14
C GLU A 378 -21.23 -24.45 22.53
N GLU A 379 -22.38 -24.88 22.02
CA GLU A 379 -22.64 -26.24 21.54
C GLU A 379 -22.58 -26.36 20.01
N GLY A 380 -22.15 -27.53 19.53
CA GLY A 380 -22.16 -27.87 18.10
C GLY A 380 -21.18 -27.07 17.24
N ARG A 381 -20.30 -26.29 17.86
CA ARG A 381 -19.27 -25.47 17.20
C ARG A 381 -18.14 -26.35 16.68
N PHE A 382 -17.52 -25.88 15.59
CA PHE A 382 -16.26 -26.44 15.10
C PHE A 382 -15.10 -25.65 15.69
N PHE A 383 -14.14 -26.37 16.26
CA PHE A 383 -12.93 -25.85 16.86
C PHE A 383 -11.69 -26.41 16.15
N LYS A 384 -10.63 -25.61 16.12
CA LYS A 384 -9.29 -26.03 15.73
C LYS A 384 -8.34 -25.83 16.91
N ARG A 385 -7.48 -26.82 17.11
CA ARG A 385 -6.39 -26.77 18.10
C ARG A 385 -5.36 -25.72 17.70
N LEU A 386 -4.98 -24.87 18.64
CA LEU A 386 -3.89 -23.91 18.51
C LEU A 386 -2.57 -24.52 19.01
N VAL A 387 -1.46 -24.09 18.43
CA VAL A 387 -0.11 -24.59 18.72
C VAL A 387 0.59 -23.66 19.72
N ARG A 388 1.16 -24.24 20.78
CA ARG A 388 1.94 -23.50 21.78
C ARG A 388 3.17 -22.86 21.14
N ASP A 389 3.53 -21.67 21.61
CA ASP A 389 4.68 -20.86 21.18
C ASP A 389 4.63 -20.38 19.71
N ILE A 390 3.56 -20.71 18.98
CA ILE A 390 3.22 -20.18 17.64
C ILE A 390 1.94 -19.34 17.73
N ASP A 391 0.84 -19.95 18.19
CA ASP A 391 -0.47 -19.30 18.26
C ASP A 391 -0.75 -18.64 19.62
N TYR A 392 -0.13 -19.15 20.69
CA TYR A 392 -0.26 -18.65 22.07
C TYR A 392 0.95 -19.00 22.94
N ILE A 393 1.17 -18.23 24.01
CA ILE A 393 2.14 -18.52 25.08
C ILE A 393 1.37 -18.82 26.36
N LEU A 394 1.81 -19.82 27.14
CA LEU A 394 1.19 -20.21 28.42
C LEU A 394 2.15 -19.93 29.59
N ASN A 395 1.62 -19.37 30.69
CA ASN A 395 2.29 -19.38 31.98
C ASN A 395 1.63 -20.45 32.88
N GLU A 396 2.35 -21.54 33.12
CA GLU A 396 1.84 -22.71 33.84
C GLU A 396 1.70 -22.46 35.36
N ASN A 397 2.49 -21.55 35.91
CA ASN A 397 2.48 -21.24 37.35
C ASN A 397 1.40 -20.22 37.71
N LEU A 398 1.12 -19.26 36.83
CA LEU A 398 0.13 -18.19 37.05
C LEU A 398 -1.20 -18.45 36.33
N GLY A 399 -1.34 -19.58 35.63
CA GLY A 399 -2.58 -20.03 35.00
C GLY A 399 -3.21 -19.04 34.04
N TYR A 400 -2.39 -18.38 33.22
CA TYR A 400 -2.87 -17.52 32.13
C TYR A 400 -2.16 -17.83 30.82
N PHE A 401 -2.82 -17.50 29.71
CA PHE A 401 -2.23 -17.56 28.38
C PHE A 401 -2.37 -16.23 27.64
N LYS A 402 -1.41 -15.98 26.76
CA LYS A 402 -1.34 -14.84 25.84
C LYS A 402 -1.55 -15.37 24.43
N ILE A 403 -2.62 -14.95 23.76
CA ILE A 403 -2.81 -15.26 22.34
C ILE A 403 -1.89 -14.37 21.50
N LEU A 404 -1.25 -14.99 20.50
CA LEU A 404 -0.40 -14.34 19.51
C LEU A 404 -1.15 -14.09 18.19
N THR A 405 -2.05 -14.99 17.79
CA THR A 405 -2.92 -14.81 16.61
C THR A 405 -4.09 -13.86 16.85
N PHE A 406 -4.70 -13.37 15.77
CA PHE A 406 -5.89 -12.53 15.86
C PHE A 406 -7.13 -13.33 16.30
N VAL A 407 -7.99 -12.69 17.10
CA VAL A 407 -9.27 -13.24 17.58
C VAL A 407 -10.38 -12.29 17.13
N ASN A 408 -11.21 -12.76 16.21
CA ASN A 408 -12.27 -11.96 15.58
C ASN A 408 -13.45 -11.72 16.53
N THR A 409 -14.32 -10.79 16.15
CA THR A 409 -15.67 -10.70 16.71
C THR A 409 -16.43 -11.99 16.38
N GLY A 410 -16.98 -12.67 17.40
CA GLY A 410 -17.68 -13.94 17.23
C GLY A 410 -16.85 -15.21 17.50
N ASP A 411 -15.51 -15.13 17.45
CA ASP A 411 -14.63 -16.28 17.74
C ASP A 411 -14.84 -16.82 19.17
N VAL A 412 -15.08 -18.11 19.32
CA VAL A 412 -15.14 -18.77 20.63
C VAL A 412 -13.74 -19.28 20.99
N LEU A 413 -13.30 -19.02 22.22
CA LEU A 413 -12.08 -19.59 22.79
C LEU A 413 -12.44 -20.61 23.86
N ALA A 414 -11.84 -21.80 23.76
CA ALA A 414 -12.04 -22.89 24.71
C ALA A 414 -10.71 -23.61 24.99
N ILE A 415 -10.61 -24.30 26.14
CA ILE A 415 -9.41 -25.02 26.56
C ILE A 415 -9.75 -26.42 27.07
N SER A 416 -8.79 -27.35 26.97
CA SER A 416 -8.69 -28.50 27.87
C SER A 416 -7.45 -28.31 28.73
N TYR A 417 -7.55 -28.49 30.04
CA TYR A 417 -6.39 -28.36 30.92
C TYR A 417 -6.42 -29.32 32.11
N LYS A 418 -5.24 -29.61 32.64
CA LYS A 418 -5.04 -30.29 33.92
C LYS A 418 -4.17 -29.42 34.81
N ASP A 419 -4.49 -29.38 36.09
CA ASP A 419 -3.67 -28.74 37.11
C ASP A 419 -3.37 -29.69 38.26
N SER A 420 -2.34 -29.37 39.04
CA SER A 420 -1.97 -30.04 40.28
C SER A 420 -1.88 -29.03 41.41
N LEU A 421 -2.44 -29.37 42.57
CA LEU A 421 -2.18 -28.66 43.83
C LEU A 421 -0.75 -28.97 44.29
N LEU A 422 0.05 -27.94 44.55
CA LEU A 422 1.45 -28.07 44.99
C LEU A 422 1.55 -28.61 46.42
N SER A 423 0.55 -28.30 47.26
CA SER A 423 0.45 -28.73 48.65
C SER A 423 0.15 -30.23 48.84
N SER A 424 -0.45 -30.89 47.85
CA SER A 424 -0.94 -32.28 47.99
C SER A 424 -0.65 -33.21 46.80
N GLY A 425 -0.21 -32.68 45.66
CA GLY A 425 -0.07 -33.45 44.41
C GLY A 425 -1.39 -33.86 43.76
N LEU A 426 -2.55 -33.44 44.31
CA LEU A 426 -3.85 -33.79 43.76
C LEU A 426 -4.04 -33.12 42.39
N THR A 427 -4.21 -33.95 41.36
CA THR A 427 -4.42 -33.51 39.98
C THR A 427 -5.91 -33.40 39.65
N SER A 428 -6.34 -32.28 39.07
CA SER A 428 -7.69 -32.09 38.52
C SER A 428 -7.64 -31.97 36.99
N THR A 429 -8.69 -32.43 36.30
CA THR A 429 -8.82 -32.35 34.83
C THR A 429 -10.09 -31.57 34.48
N TYR A 430 -10.01 -30.73 33.46
CA TYR A 430 -11.13 -29.92 32.96
C TYR A 430 -11.12 -29.94 31.42
N GLY A 431 -12.11 -30.60 30.83
CA GLY A 431 -12.18 -30.84 29.39
C GLY A 431 -11.53 -32.17 29.00
N ASP A 432 -11.79 -32.62 27.77
CA ASP A 432 -11.33 -33.92 27.29
C ASP A 432 -9.91 -33.84 26.72
N PHE A 433 -9.15 -34.92 26.96
CA PHE A 433 -7.83 -35.20 26.40
C PHE A 433 -7.87 -36.58 25.73
N PRO A 434 -8.37 -36.67 24.48
CA PRO A 434 -8.54 -37.94 23.79
C PRO A 434 -7.21 -38.57 23.35
N PRO A 435 -7.18 -39.88 23.05
CA PRO A 435 -6.03 -40.53 22.42
C PRO A 435 -5.70 -39.96 21.03
N PRO A 436 -4.48 -40.17 20.51
CA PRO A 436 -4.12 -39.77 19.15
C PRO A 436 -5.06 -40.40 18.11
N GLY A 437 -5.70 -39.55 17.29
CA GLY A 437 -6.68 -39.96 16.28
C GLY A 437 -8.15 -39.71 16.66
N GLU A 438 -8.43 -39.43 17.93
CA GLU A 438 -9.73 -38.99 18.43
C GLU A 438 -9.76 -37.47 18.70
N THR A 439 -10.96 -36.89 18.79
CA THR A 439 -11.17 -35.43 18.95
C THR A 439 -11.91 -35.10 20.24
N PRO A 440 -11.58 -34.02 20.96
CA PRO A 440 -12.25 -33.66 22.23
C PRO A 440 -13.76 -33.42 22.04
N GLY A 441 -14.60 -33.98 22.91
CA GLY A 441 -16.04 -33.74 22.89
C GLY A 441 -16.48 -32.56 23.77
N LYS A 442 -15.85 -32.43 24.94
CA LYS A 442 -16.12 -31.39 25.94
C LYS A 442 -14.88 -30.53 26.17
N LEU A 443 -15.04 -29.21 26.11
CA LEU A 443 -14.02 -28.21 26.40
C LEU A 443 -14.48 -27.28 27.53
N LYS A 444 -13.57 -26.54 28.17
CA LYS A 444 -13.89 -25.40 29.04
C LYS A 444 -13.95 -24.11 28.23
N LEU A 445 -15.03 -23.36 28.35
CA LEU A 445 -15.23 -22.06 27.70
C LEU A 445 -14.40 -20.96 28.38
N ILE A 446 -13.67 -20.16 27.59
CA ILE A 446 -12.93 -18.98 28.03
C ILE A 446 -13.53 -17.68 27.45
N ARG A 447 -13.93 -17.68 26.17
CA ARG A 447 -14.58 -16.54 25.50
C ARG A 447 -15.79 -17.04 24.69
N PRO A 448 -17.03 -16.59 24.95
CA PRO A 448 -18.20 -16.90 24.13
C PRO A 448 -18.19 -16.10 22.82
N THR A 449 -19.11 -16.43 21.89
CA THR A 449 -19.34 -15.65 20.66
C THR A 449 -19.68 -14.17 20.95
N SER A 450 -20.42 -13.92 22.05
CA SER A 450 -20.87 -12.58 22.44
C SER A 450 -20.43 -12.21 23.87
N PRO A 451 -19.15 -11.82 24.07
CA PRO A 451 -18.63 -11.42 25.38
C PRO A 451 -19.38 -10.21 25.95
N ASN A 452 -19.79 -10.28 27.22
CA ASN A 452 -20.47 -9.19 27.90
C ASN A 452 -20.22 -9.23 29.43
N PRO A 453 -20.33 -8.10 30.16
CA PRO A 453 -20.02 -8.04 31.59
C PRO A 453 -20.81 -8.95 32.53
N LYS A 454 -21.94 -9.52 32.08
CA LYS A 454 -22.74 -10.46 32.88
C LYS A 454 -22.37 -11.93 32.61
N HIS A 455 -21.53 -12.21 31.62
CA HIS A 455 -21.13 -13.57 31.27
C HIS A 455 -20.15 -14.12 32.32
N PRO A 456 -20.29 -15.39 32.78
CA PRO A 456 -19.40 -15.96 33.80
C PRO A 456 -17.92 -15.96 33.42
N THR A 457 -17.59 -16.00 32.13
CA THR A 457 -16.19 -15.95 31.66
C THR A 457 -15.63 -14.54 31.47
N TRP A 458 -16.45 -13.49 31.60
CA TRP A 458 -15.98 -12.10 31.44
C TRP A 458 -14.81 -11.73 32.38
N PRO A 459 -14.76 -12.18 33.66
CA PRO A 459 -13.61 -11.92 34.53
C PRO A 459 -12.30 -12.60 34.09
N LEU A 460 -12.36 -13.60 33.20
CA LEU A 460 -11.17 -14.35 32.76
C LEU A 460 -10.29 -13.54 31.79
N GLU A 461 -10.83 -12.57 31.06
CA GLU A 461 -10.02 -11.65 30.24
C GLU A 461 -9.32 -10.61 31.13
N PHE A 462 -8.01 -10.44 30.97
CA PHE A 462 -7.25 -9.39 31.66
C PHE A 462 -7.68 -8.00 31.18
N LYS A 463 -7.87 -7.07 32.11
CA LYS A 463 -8.30 -5.67 31.85
C LYS A 463 -7.31 -4.65 32.42
N ASN A 464 -6.08 -5.10 32.63
CA ASN A 464 -5.01 -4.42 33.35
C ASN A 464 -3.63 -4.56 32.65
N VAL A 465 -3.60 -5.00 31.39
CA VAL A 465 -2.37 -5.10 30.59
C VAL A 465 -2.42 -4.08 29.46
N TYR A 466 -1.44 -3.19 29.39
CA TYR A 466 -1.41 -2.05 28.47
C TYR A 466 -0.22 -2.16 27.51
N TYR A 467 -0.32 -1.57 26.32
CA TYR A 467 0.80 -1.50 25.38
C TYR A 467 1.50 -0.15 25.48
N LEU A 468 2.75 -0.16 25.91
CA LEU A 468 3.57 1.04 26.18
C LEU A 468 4.25 1.62 24.93
N GLY A 469 3.77 1.29 23.74
CA GLY A 469 4.33 1.77 22.46
C GLY A 469 5.56 1.00 21.95
N ALA A 470 6.33 0.35 22.82
CA ALA A 470 7.57 -0.34 22.48
C ALA A 470 7.70 -1.75 23.11
N GLN A 471 8.66 -2.54 22.62
CA GLN A 471 9.14 -3.78 23.22
C GLN A 471 10.59 -3.61 23.67
N GLY A 472 11.03 -4.34 24.70
CA GLY A 472 12.41 -4.22 25.21
C GLY A 472 12.70 -2.87 25.87
N ILE A 473 11.71 -2.27 26.54
CA ILE A 473 11.86 -1.03 27.30
C ILE A 473 12.90 -1.26 28.40
N ASN A 474 13.91 -0.39 28.48
CA ASN A 474 14.90 -0.43 29.56
C ASN A 474 14.21 -0.05 30.88
N SER A 475 14.55 -0.74 31.98
CA SER A 475 14.12 -0.35 33.33
C SER A 475 14.69 1.01 33.72
N ASP A 476 15.92 1.30 33.27
CA ASP A 476 16.60 2.53 33.63
C ASP A 476 15.99 3.71 32.85
N GLY A 477 15.39 4.64 33.59
CA GLY A 477 14.64 5.77 33.02
C GLY A 477 13.16 5.49 32.69
N PHE A 478 12.61 4.35 33.11
CA PHE A 478 11.17 4.10 33.03
C PHE A 478 10.43 4.77 34.21
N ASP A 479 9.67 5.83 33.94
CA ASP A 479 8.71 6.41 34.89
C ASP A 479 7.27 6.03 34.52
N LEU A 480 6.47 5.70 35.53
CA LEU A 480 5.06 5.34 35.43
C LEU A 480 4.27 6.12 36.46
N GLN A 481 3.29 6.90 36.00
CA GLN A 481 2.42 7.69 36.87
C GLN A 481 0.95 7.39 36.56
N ILE A 482 0.12 7.24 37.59
CA ILE A 482 -1.32 6.98 37.45
C ILE A 482 -2.08 8.21 37.92
N PHE A 483 -2.88 8.79 37.02
CA PHE A 483 -3.66 9.99 37.27
C PHE A 483 -5.15 9.70 37.31
N TYR A 484 -5.84 10.25 38.31
CA TYR A 484 -7.30 10.37 38.31
C TYR A 484 -7.72 11.68 37.63
N SER A 485 -8.64 11.59 36.67
CA SER A 485 -9.05 12.71 35.80
C SER A 485 -10.57 12.82 35.71
N ALA A 486 -11.19 13.37 36.76
CA ALA A 486 -12.64 13.66 36.81
C ALA A 486 -12.97 15.16 36.80
N GLY A 487 -12.02 16.04 36.43
CA GLY A 487 -12.20 17.49 36.50
C GLY A 487 -11.12 18.29 35.77
N VAL A 488 -10.97 19.57 36.15
CA VAL A 488 -10.18 20.59 35.45
C VAL A 488 -8.67 20.33 35.44
N SER A 489 -8.16 19.56 36.42
CA SER A 489 -6.75 19.12 36.48
C SER A 489 -6.66 17.67 36.96
N PRO A 490 -5.92 16.77 36.28
CA PRO A 490 -5.63 15.43 36.78
C PRO A 490 -4.76 15.47 38.04
N THR A 491 -4.96 14.50 38.95
CA THR A 491 -4.16 14.33 40.18
C THR A 491 -3.55 12.92 40.24
N ASP A 492 -2.28 12.82 40.62
CA ASP A 492 -1.57 11.55 40.88
C ASP A 492 -1.88 10.97 42.27
N ARG A 493 -2.51 11.78 43.15
CA ARG A 493 -2.82 11.43 44.54
C ARG A 493 -4.31 11.41 44.81
N ASP A 494 -4.68 10.47 45.67
CA ASP A 494 -6.00 10.39 46.27
C ASP A 494 -6.19 11.44 47.37
N VAL A 495 -7.35 12.09 47.35
CA VAL A 495 -7.67 13.22 48.24
C VAL A 495 -7.91 12.77 49.68
N ALA A 496 -8.38 11.54 49.90
CA ALA A 496 -8.69 11.04 51.24
C ALA A 496 -7.47 10.50 51.99
N SER A 497 -6.56 9.82 51.29
CA SER A 497 -5.38 9.15 51.88
C SER A 497 -4.06 9.89 51.66
N GLY A 498 -3.98 10.82 50.72
CA GLY A 498 -2.75 11.53 50.34
C GLY A 498 -1.69 10.67 49.63
N LYS A 499 -1.94 9.36 49.46
CA LYS A 499 -1.08 8.42 48.75
C LYS A 499 -1.18 8.61 47.24
N SER A 500 -0.13 8.26 46.51
CA SER A 500 -0.20 8.19 45.05
C SER A 500 -1.09 7.02 44.62
N TYR A 501 -1.71 7.12 43.45
CA TYR A 501 -2.49 6.00 42.91
C TYR A 501 -1.61 4.76 42.65
N LEU A 502 -0.32 4.93 42.35
CA LEU A 502 0.65 3.82 42.28
C LEU A 502 0.70 3.01 43.58
N GLN A 503 0.81 3.69 44.72
CA GLN A 503 0.84 3.06 46.05
C GLN A 503 -0.50 2.41 46.39
N LEU A 504 -1.62 3.03 46.01
CA LEU A 504 -2.96 2.48 46.23
C LEU A 504 -3.25 1.24 45.37
N PHE A 505 -2.70 1.18 44.15
CA PHE A 505 -2.74 -0.02 43.29
C PHE A 505 -1.64 -1.05 43.63
N GLY A 506 -0.78 -0.76 44.61
CA GLY A 506 0.30 -1.65 45.06
C GLY A 506 1.44 -1.84 44.06
N LEU A 507 1.60 -0.89 43.13
CA LEU A 507 2.67 -0.87 42.12
C LEU A 507 3.94 -0.14 42.60
N ASP A 508 3.81 0.65 43.66
CA ASP A 508 4.90 1.35 44.36
C ASP A 508 4.91 0.89 45.83
N ASN A 509 5.57 -0.24 46.09
CA ASN A 509 5.56 -0.97 47.37
C ASN A 509 6.94 -1.49 47.81
N MET A 510 8.01 -1.23 47.03
CA MET A 510 9.38 -1.64 47.34
C MET A 510 10.33 -0.45 47.19
N ASN A 511 11.31 -0.35 48.09
CA ASN A 511 12.39 0.66 48.06
C ASN A 511 13.60 0.18 47.27
#